data_AF-L1ID68-F1
#
_entry.id   AF-L1ID68-F1
#
_cell.length_a   1.000
_cell.length_b   1.000
_cell.length_c   1.000
_cell.angle_alpha   90.00
_cell.angle_beta   90.00
_cell.angle_gamma   90.00
#
_symmetry.space_group_name_H-M   'P 1'
#
loop_
_entity.id
_entity.type
_entity.pdbx_description
1 polymer ?
#
loop_
_entity_poly.entity_id
_entity_poly.type
_entity_poly.pdbx_seq_one_letter_code
_entity_poly.pdbx_strand_id
1 'polypeptide(L)'
;MSSTATISSHVQQQVALLASASEVQLQVMVSKFLGYGILVGSLFLQVPQLLRILLSRSVVGLSATARYSEVPINSSSVIYHFLLGYPLACYGENIVVLIQNLIVVALIWAWRTPRVPVREMLFCTLSFVVLCAAQLSLPKELLPWLIYVNIPFIFGSTVPQILANARQGHTGQLSILTCFLKLVGCCVRIFTTITQIGLDPGLLLGYFAGASMNLTLVLQGFYYRDATAQLNEEERRKRDADKKSI
;
A
#
# COMPACT_ATOMS: atom_id res chain seq x y z
N MET A 1 3.46 19.66 -58.44
CA MET A 1 2.41 19.72 -57.39
C MET A 1 2.41 18.52 -56.43
N SER A 2 3.00 17.36 -56.76
CA SER A 2 3.10 16.19 -55.84
C SER A 2 4.15 16.34 -54.71
N SER A 3 5.26 17.04 -54.97
CA SER A 3 6.38 17.16 -54.00
C SER A 3 6.06 18.02 -52.77
N THR A 4 5.31 19.11 -52.93
CA THR A 4 4.91 20.01 -51.82
C THR A 4 3.90 19.37 -50.86
N ALA A 5 2.99 18.52 -51.35
CA ALA A 5 2.05 17.78 -50.51
C ALA A 5 2.77 16.72 -49.64
N THR A 6 3.79 16.08 -50.22
CA THR A 6 4.62 15.07 -49.52
C THR A 6 5.47 15.72 -48.41
N ILE A 7 6.08 16.87 -48.69
CA ILE A 7 6.83 17.64 -47.68
C ILE A 7 5.93 18.13 -46.53
N SER A 8 4.72 18.61 -46.84
CA SER A 8 3.74 19.00 -45.81
C SER A 8 3.35 17.83 -44.90
N SER A 9 3.14 16.63 -45.48
CA SER A 9 2.79 15.44 -44.71
C SER A 9 3.91 14.97 -43.78
N HIS A 10 5.17 15.05 -44.21
CA HIS A 10 6.34 14.72 -43.38
C HIS A 10 6.53 15.73 -42.23
N VAL A 11 6.32 17.02 -42.48
CA VAL A 11 6.37 18.05 -41.44
C VAL A 11 5.25 17.85 -40.43
N GLN A 12 4.02 17.57 -40.87
CA GLN A 12 2.92 17.23 -39.96
C GLN A 12 3.19 15.96 -39.14
N GLN A 13 3.82 14.95 -39.73
CA GLN A 13 4.20 13.73 -39.01
C GLN A 13 5.30 14.00 -37.98
N GLN A 14 6.29 14.84 -38.30
CA GLN A 14 7.32 15.27 -37.34
C GLN A 14 6.73 16.11 -36.21
N VAL A 15 5.82 17.04 -36.50
CA VAL A 15 5.13 17.85 -35.48
C VAL A 15 4.27 16.96 -34.58
N ALA A 16 3.56 15.97 -35.14
CA ALA A 16 2.79 15.01 -34.36
C ALA A 16 3.69 14.13 -33.48
N LEU A 17 4.85 13.70 -34.00
CA LEU A 17 5.83 12.94 -33.21
C LEU A 17 6.40 13.78 -32.06
N LEU A 18 6.75 15.05 -32.31
CA LEU A 18 7.25 15.96 -31.27
C LEU A 18 6.18 16.27 -30.22
N ALA A 19 4.92 16.45 -30.63
CA ALA A 19 3.79 16.63 -29.72
C ALA A 19 3.54 15.38 -28.88
N SER A 20 3.56 14.18 -29.48
CA SER A 20 3.44 12.93 -28.73
C SER A 20 4.61 12.73 -27.75
N ALA A 21 5.82 13.14 -28.13
CA ALA A 21 6.99 13.04 -27.26
C ALA A 21 6.91 14.01 -26.06
N SER A 22 6.37 15.22 -26.26
CA SER A 22 6.18 16.18 -25.16
C SER A 22 5.07 15.74 -24.20
N GLU A 23 3.99 15.16 -24.71
CA GLU A 23 2.92 14.56 -23.89
C GLU A 23 3.45 13.40 -23.04
N VAL A 24 4.24 12.50 -23.63
CA VAL A 24 4.85 11.37 -22.91
C VAL A 24 5.82 11.88 -21.82
N GLN A 25 6.64 12.89 -22.12
CA GLN A 25 7.53 13.49 -21.10
C GLN A 25 6.75 14.09 -19.95
N LEU A 26 5.64 14.80 -20.22
CA LEU A 26 4.78 15.35 -19.18
C LEU A 26 4.20 14.24 -18.30
N GLN A 27 3.69 13.16 -18.90
CA GLN A 27 3.19 12.01 -18.14
C GLN A 27 4.27 11.39 -17.25
N VAL A 28 5.49 11.22 -17.77
CA VAL A 28 6.63 10.71 -16.99
C VAL A 28 6.98 11.65 -15.83
N MET A 29 7.01 12.97 -16.05
CA MET A 29 7.27 13.94 -14.98
C MET A 29 6.18 13.91 -13.90
N VAL A 30 4.92 13.91 -14.30
CA VAL A 30 3.77 13.81 -13.38
C VAL A 30 3.83 12.50 -12.59
N SER A 31 4.13 11.38 -13.26
CA SER A 31 4.25 10.09 -12.58
C SER A 31 5.36 10.08 -11.53
N LYS A 32 6.52 10.70 -11.82
CA LYS A 32 7.63 10.81 -10.85
C LYS A 32 7.21 11.66 -9.65
N PHE A 33 6.58 12.81 -9.90
CA PHE A 33 6.08 13.67 -8.83
C PHE A 33 5.06 12.94 -7.95
N LEU A 34 4.12 12.20 -8.55
CA LEU A 34 3.15 11.40 -7.83
C LEU A 34 3.80 10.27 -7.03
N GLY A 35 4.77 9.56 -7.60
CA GLY A 35 5.54 8.52 -6.91
C GLY A 35 6.28 9.05 -5.69
N TYR A 36 6.99 10.17 -5.83
CA TYR A 36 7.63 10.86 -4.71
C TYR A 36 6.62 11.44 -3.71
N GLY A 37 5.45 11.88 -4.19
CA GLY A 37 4.35 12.32 -3.34
C GLY A 37 3.85 11.19 -2.44
N ILE A 38 3.67 9.97 -2.96
CA ILE A 38 3.31 8.81 -2.13
C ILE A 38 4.45 8.44 -1.18
N LEU A 39 5.70 8.48 -1.64
CA LEU A 39 6.86 8.24 -0.77
C LEU A 39 6.85 9.18 0.44
N VAL A 40 6.74 10.49 0.20
CA VAL A 40 6.69 11.50 1.26
C VAL A 40 5.44 11.31 2.12
N GLY A 41 4.28 11.07 1.53
CA GLY A 41 3.05 10.77 2.25
C GLY A 41 3.18 9.57 3.18
N SER A 42 3.87 8.52 2.74
CA SER A 42 4.10 7.32 3.55
C SER A 42 4.94 7.63 4.80
N LEU A 43 5.99 8.44 4.66
CA LEU A 43 6.78 8.94 5.80
C LEU A 43 5.89 9.69 6.81
N PHE A 44 5.04 10.61 6.34
CA PHE A 44 4.16 11.40 7.20
C PHE A 44 3.14 10.56 7.98
N LEU A 45 2.63 9.47 7.39
CA LEU A 45 1.67 8.59 8.07
C LEU A 45 2.36 7.72 9.13
N GLN A 46 3.62 7.40 8.91
CA GLN A 46 4.40 6.47 9.71
C GLN A 46 5.07 7.11 10.93
N VAL A 47 5.57 8.34 10.77
CA VAL A 47 6.24 9.10 11.83
C VAL A 47 5.37 9.24 13.10
N PRO A 48 4.08 9.62 13.04
CA PRO A 48 3.25 9.75 14.23
C PRO A 48 3.11 8.44 15.02
N GLN A 49 3.01 7.30 14.32
CA GLN A 49 2.92 6.00 14.97
C GLN A 49 4.23 5.67 15.69
N LEU A 50 5.36 5.87 15.03
CA LEU A 50 6.68 5.63 15.63
C LEU A 50 6.92 6.53 16.84
N LEU A 51 6.59 7.82 16.74
CA LEU A 51 6.69 8.76 17.84
C LEU A 51 5.83 8.34 19.03
N ARG A 52 4.59 7.88 18.81
CA ARG A 52 3.73 7.39 19.91
C ARG A 52 4.36 6.21 20.65
N ILE A 53 4.98 5.26 19.93
CA ILE A 53 5.65 4.11 20.54
C ILE A 53 6.86 4.60 21.36
N LEU A 54 7.69 5.49 20.78
CA LEU A 54 8.88 6.03 21.44
C LEU A 54 8.55 6.86 22.69
N LEU A 55 7.52 7.70 22.61
CA LEU A 55 7.08 8.57 23.71
C LEU A 55 6.41 7.78 24.84
N SER A 56 5.58 6.80 24.51
CA SER A 56 4.90 5.96 25.52
C SER A 56 5.83 4.89 26.12
N ARG A 57 6.96 4.59 25.46
CA ARG A 57 7.87 3.47 25.79
C ARG A 57 7.12 2.15 26.00
N SER A 58 6.03 1.96 25.28
CA SER A 58 5.15 0.80 25.42
C SER A 58 4.78 0.26 24.04
N VAL A 59 4.74 -1.06 23.95
CA VAL A 59 4.30 -1.80 22.75
C VAL A 59 3.00 -2.57 23.01
N VAL A 60 2.29 -2.24 24.10
CA VAL A 60 0.99 -2.83 24.43
C VAL A 60 -0.02 -2.51 23.32
N GLY A 61 -0.77 -3.52 22.88
CA GLY A 61 -1.73 -3.42 21.77
C GLY A 61 -1.13 -3.62 20.37
N LEU A 62 0.20 -3.69 20.23
CA LEU A 62 0.84 -4.06 18.97
C LEU A 62 0.94 -5.59 18.85
N SER A 63 0.47 -6.12 17.73
CA SER A 63 0.65 -7.53 17.38
C SER A 63 2.05 -7.76 16.81
N ALA A 64 2.91 -8.46 17.57
CA ALA A 64 4.23 -8.87 17.10
C ALA A 64 4.14 -9.73 15.82
N THR A 65 3.19 -10.66 15.78
CA THR A 65 2.96 -11.54 14.62
C THR A 65 2.59 -10.76 13.36
N ALA A 66 1.76 -9.73 13.48
CA ALA A 66 1.42 -8.87 12.36
C ALA A 66 2.67 -8.13 11.84
N ARG A 67 3.47 -7.55 12.74
CA ARG A 67 4.71 -6.86 12.37
C ARG A 67 5.75 -7.80 11.76
N TYR A 68 5.90 -9.01 12.29
CA TYR A 68 6.79 -10.03 11.70
C TYR A 68 6.35 -10.46 10.30
N SER A 69 5.05 -10.43 10.01
CA SER A 69 4.51 -10.79 8.69
C SER A 69 4.65 -9.65 7.69
N GLU A 70 4.61 -8.40 8.14
CA GLU A 70 4.77 -7.22 7.26
C GLU A 70 6.20 -7.06 6.72
N VAL A 71 7.23 -7.40 7.51
CA VAL A 71 8.64 -7.31 7.09
C VAL A 71 8.94 -8.11 5.81
N PRO A 72 8.67 -9.43 5.72
CA PRO A 72 8.94 -10.21 4.53
C PRO A 72 8.12 -9.74 3.32
N ILE A 73 6.85 -9.34 3.51
CA ILE A 73 6.00 -8.79 2.43
C ILE A 73 6.65 -7.56 1.80
N ASN A 74 7.04 -6.58 2.62
CA ASN A 74 7.67 -5.36 2.11
C ASN A 74 9.04 -5.63 1.49
N SER A 75 9.85 -6.51 2.10
CA SER A 75 11.15 -6.89 1.53
C SER A 75 11.03 -7.60 0.18
N SER A 76 10.02 -8.46 0.00
CA SER A 76 9.75 -9.16 -1.26
C SER A 76 9.43 -8.16 -2.37
N SER A 77 8.61 -7.15 -2.06
CA SER A 77 8.31 -6.04 -2.96
C SER A 77 9.57 -5.25 -3.34
N VAL A 78 10.41 -4.89 -2.37
CA VAL A 78 11.68 -4.18 -2.63
C VAL A 78 12.62 -5.00 -3.51
N ILE A 79 12.83 -6.29 -3.19
CA ILE A 79 13.70 -7.19 -3.94
C ILE A 79 13.20 -7.36 -5.38
N TYR A 80 11.89 -7.53 -5.57
CA TYR A 80 11.27 -7.63 -6.90
C TYR A 80 11.61 -6.41 -7.78
N HIS A 81 11.33 -5.20 -7.27
CA HIS A 81 11.59 -3.97 -8.02
C HIS A 81 13.09 -3.73 -8.23
N PHE A 82 13.92 -4.08 -7.25
CA PHE A 82 15.38 -3.94 -7.35
C PHE A 82 15.97 -4.85 -8.43
N LEU A 83 15.59 -6.14 -8.45
CA LEU A 83 16.11 -7.12 -9.42
C LEU A 83 15.65 -6.85 -10.85
N LEU A 84 14.48 -6.23 -11.03
CA LEU A 84 13.96 -5.81 -12.34
C LEU A 84 14.46 -4.43 -12.78
N GLY A 85 15.25 -3.74 -11.94
CA GLY A 85 15.82 -2.43 -12.27
C GLY A 85 14.78 -1.31 -12.38
N TYR A 86 13.67 -1.42 -11.66
CA TYR A 86 12.61 -0.41 -11.68
C TYR A 86 13.02 0.88 -10.95
N PRO A 87 12.49 2.04 -11.37
CA PRO A 87 12.86 3.32 -10.77
C PRO A 87 12.40 3.42 -9.32
N LEU A 88 13.19 4.10 -8.48
CA LEU A 88 12.91 4.26 -7.05
C LEU A 88 11.55 4.92 -6.77
N ALA A 89 11.05 5.76 -7.67
CA ALA A 89 9.74 6.40 -7.53
C ALA A 89 8.57 5.39 -7.50
N CYS A 90 8.75 4.17 -8.01
CA CYS A 90 7.72 3.12 -8.02
C CYS A 90 7.66 2.28 -6.75
N TYR A 91 8.70 2.24 -5.93
CA TYR A 91 8.75 1.34 -4.77
C TYR A 91 9.46 1.91 -3.54
N GLY A 92 9.95 3.15 -3.61
CA GLY A 92 10.67 3.79 -2.51
C GLY A 92 9.85 3.82 -1.22
N GLU A 93 8.52 3.90 -1.31
CA GLU A 93 7.64 3.80 -0.16
C GLU A 93 7.76 2.43 0.54
N ASN A 94 7.94 1.33 -0.21
CA ASN A 94 8.15 0.01 0.38
C ASN A 94 9.47 -0.07 1.13
N ILE A 95 10.52 0.64 0.67
CA ILE A 95 11.80 0.74 1.41
C ILE A 95 11.58 1.46 2.74
N VAL A 96 10.89 2.59 2.70
CA VAL A 96 10.57 3.38 3.91
C VAL A 96 9.74 2.54 4.89
N VAL A 97 8.68 1.91 4.41
CA VAL A 97 7.82 1.01 5.22
C VAL A 97 8.64 -0.14 5.81
N LEU A 98 9.53 -0.75 5.02
CA LEU A 98 10.39 -1.83 5.48
C LEU A 98 11.31 -1.38 6.62
N ILE A 99 12.00 -0.25 6.46
CA ILE A 99 12.87 0.30 7.50
C ILE A 99 12.07 0.59 8.77
N GLN A 100 10.90 1.21 8.64
CA GLN A 100 10.06 1.52 9.79
C GLN A 100 9.59 0.24 10.50
N ASN A 101 9.17 -0.78 9.75
CA ASN A 101 8.74 -2.05 10.32
C ASN A 101 9.87 -2.76 11.06
N LEU A 102 11.11 -2.71 10.54
CA LEU A 102 12.29 -3.22 11.24
C LEU A 102 12.55 -2.48 12.56
N ILE A 103 12.42 -1.15 12.57
CA ILE A 103 12.54 -0.34 13.80
C ILE A 103 11.46 -0.75 14.81
N VAL A 104 10.21 -0.89 14.38
CA VAL A 104 9.11 -1.29 15.27
C VAL A 104 9.35 -2.70 15.83
N VAL A 105 9.84 -3.64 15.03
CA VAL A 105 10.22 -4.99 15.50
C VAL A 105 11.32 -4.91 16.56
N ALA A 106 12.36 -4.09 16.35
CA ALA A 106 13.40 -3.88 17.34
C ALA A 106 12.87 -3.28 18.65
N LEU A 107 11.94 -2.32 18.57
CA LEU A 107 11.27 -1.74 19.75
C LEU A 107 10.39 -2.77 20.47
N ILE A 108 9.72 -3.66 19.74
CA ILE A 108 8.97 -4.78 20.34
C ILE A 108 9.92 -5.69 21.13
N TRP A 109 11.08 -6.04 20.58
CA TRP A 109 12.06 -6.86 21.30
C TRP A 109 12.61 -6.16 22.54
N ALA A 110 12.77 -4.83 22.51
CA ALA A 110 13.27 -4.06 23.63
C ALA A 110 12.25 -3.90 24.78
N TRP A 111 10.97 -3.69 24.46
CA TRP A 111 9.97 -3.21 25.43
C TRP A 111 8.80 -4.16 25.70
N ARG A 112 8.66 -5.28 24.96
CA ARG A 112 7.59 -6.25 25.21
C ARG A 112 7.76 -6.94 26.57
N THR A 113 6.65 -7.07 27.28
CA THR A 113 6.55 -7.82 28.55
C THR A 113 5.46 -8.89 28.41
N PRO A 114 5.75 -10.19 28.65
CA PRO A 114 7.07 -10.76 28.96
C PRO A 114 8.07 -10.58 27.82
N ARG A 115 9.37 -10.59 28.14
CA ARG A 115 10.44 -10.40 27.15
C ARG A 115 10.38 -11.51 26.08
N VAL A 116 10.65 -11.12 24.84
CA VAL A 116 10.78 -12.08 23.73
C VAL A 116 12.01 -12.94 23.99
N PRO A 117 11.91 -14.28 23.93
CA PRO A 117 13.06 -15.14 24.14
C PRO A 117 14.08 -14.95 23.00
N VAL A 118 15.37 -14.94 23.34
CA VAL A 118 16.46 -14.76 22.36
C VAL A 118 16.40 -15.78 21.22
N ARG A 119 15.93 -17.01 21.49
CA ARG A 119 15.71 -18.04 20.46
C ARG A 119 14.71 -17.60 19.39
N GLU A 120 13.61 -16.94 19.79
CA GLU A 120 12.62 -16.41 18.84
C GLU A 120 13.22 -15.27 18.02
N MET A 121 13.96 -14.36 18.65
CA MET A 121 14.65 -13.26 17.95
C MET A 121 15.64 -13.79 16.90
N LEU A 122 16.50 -14.73 17.29
CA LEU A 122 17.47 -15.36 16.39
C LEU A 122 16.78 -16.11 15.26
N PHE A 123 15.72 -16.88 15.57
CA PHE A 123 14.95 -17.60 14.55
C PHE A 123 14.32 -16.63 13.55
N CYS A 124 13.68 -15.55 14.01
CA CYS A 124 13.09 -14.53 13.15
C CYS A 124 14.14 -13.84 12.27
N THR A 125 15.27 -13.39 12.85
CA THR A 125 16.35 -12.75 12.09
C THR A 125 16.96 -13.70 11.06
N LEU A 126 17.29 -14.92 11.45
CA LEU A 126 17.90 -15.90 10.54
C LEU A 126 16.93 -16.28 9.42
N SER A 127 15.67 -16.53 9.74
CA SER A 127 14.63 -16.84 8.75
C SER A 127 14.47 -15.70 7.74
N PHE A 128 14.49 -14.45 8.21
CA PHE A 128 14.42 -13.28 7.34
C PHE A 128 15.65 -13.16 6.43
N VAL A 129 16.86 -13.34 6.96
CA VAL A 129 18.10 -13.29 6.15
C VAL A 129 18.11 -14.40 5.10
N VAL A 130 17.75 -15.63 5.48
CA VAL A 130 17.66 -16.77 4.56
C VAL A 130 16.60 -16.52 3.48
N LEU A 131 15.45 -15.97 3.85
CA LEU A 131 14.40 -15.61 2.90
C LEU A 131 14.89 -14.57 1.90
N CYS A 132 15.50 -13.47 2.36
CA CYS A 132 16.05 -12.44 1.48
C CYS A 132 17.14 -12.99 0.56
N ALA A 133 18.04 -13.84 1.07
CA ALA A 133 19.09 -14.46 0.27
C ALA A 133 18.50 -15.39 -0.81
N ALA A 134 17.48 -16.18 -0.47
CA ALA A 134 16.77 -17.03 -1.42
C ALA A 134 16.06 -16.19 -2.50
N GLN A 135 15.41 -15.10 -2.12
CA GLN A 135 14.73 -14.18 -3.05
C GLN A 135 15.69 -13.44 -3.98
N LEU A 136 16.88 -13.07 -3.50
CA LEU A 136 17.92 -12.46 -4.33
C LEU A 136 18.55 -13.45 -5.32
N SER A 137 18.48 -14.75 -5.03
CA SER A 137 19.02 -15.82 -5.86
C SER A 137 17.97 -16.45 -6.78
N LEU A 138 16.74 -15.92 -6.81
CA LEU A 138 15.64 -16.47 -7.59
C LEU A 138 15.90 -16.25 -9.10
N PRO A 139 15.65 -17.25 -9.95
CA PRO A 139 15.69 -17.06 -11.40
C PRO A 139 14.57 -16.10 -11.85
N LYS A 140 14.80 -15.37 -12.95
CA LYS A 140 13.94 -14.26 -13.39
C LYS A 140 12.49 -14.70 -13.64
N GLU A 141 12.30 -15.94 -14.06
CA GLU A 141 11.01 -16.56 -14.35
C GLU A 141 10.14 -16.69 -13.10
N LEU A 142 10.76 -16.78 -11.92
CA LEU A 142 10.06 -16.93 -10.65
C LEU A 142 9.81 -15.58 -9.93
N LEU A 143 10.47 -14.50 -10.35
CA LEU A 143 10.34 -13.19 -9.69
C LEU A 143 8.89 -12.69 -9.56
N PRO A 144 7.99 -12.82 -10.56
CA PRO A 144 6.61 -12.36 -10.44
C PRO A 144 5.84 -13.00 -9.28
N TRP A 145 6.20 -14.22 -8.88
CA TRP A 145 5.56 -14.91 -7.75
C TRP A 145 5.78 -14.20 -6.42
N LEU A 146 6.87 -13.43 -6.28
CA LEU A 146 7.13 -12.59 -5.11
C LEU A 146 6.04 -11.53 -4.91
N ILE A 147 5.37 -11.12 -5.99
CA ILE A 147 4.27 -10.16 -5.96
C ILE A 147 2.93 -10.88 -5.91
N TYR A 148 2.73 -11.93 -6.72
CA TYR A 148 1.46 -12.67 -6.76
C TYR A 148 1.05 -13.25 -5.40
N VAL A 149 2.02 -13.67 -4.58
CA VAL A 149 1.74 -14.19 -3.24
C VAL A 149 1.04 -13.18 -2.34
N ASN A 150 1.19 -11.87 -2.59
CA ASN A 150 0.55 -10.81 -1.80
C ASN A 150 -0.94 -10.63 -2.13
N ILE A 151 -1.38 -11.04 -3.33
CA ILE A 151 -2.76 -10.82 -3.80
C ILE A 151 -3.78 -11.53 -2.88
N PRO A 152 -3.61 -12.82 -2.52
CA PRO A 152 -4.49 -13.48 -1.55
C PRO A 152 -4.59 -12.75 -0.20
N PHE A 153 -3.52 -12.10 0.28
CA PHE A 153 -3.57 -11.33 1.53
C PHE A 153 -4.40 -10.05 1.41
N ILE A 154 -4.36 -9.38 0.25
CA ILE A 154 -5.23 -8.23 -0.03
C ILE A 154 -6.70 -8.66 0.06
N PHE A 155 -7.04 -9.78 -0.58
CA PHE A 155 -8.39 -10.34 -0.51
C PHE A 155 -8.76 -10.77 0.91
N GLY A 156 -7.90 -11.55 1.58
CA GLY A 156 -8.15 -12.07 2.91
C GLY A 156 -8.32 -10.99 3.98
N SER A 157 -7.68 -9.82 3.81
CA SER A 157 -7.82 -8.69 4.74
C SER A 157 -9.07 -7.83 4.48
N THR A 158 -9.55 -7.76 3.23
CA THR A 158 -10.58 -6.78 2.84
C THR A 158 -11.95 -7.42 2.53
N VAL A 159 -12.00 -8.64 1.97
CA VAL A 159 -13.27 -9.34 1.69
C VAL A 159 -14.10 -9.55 2.96
N PRO A 160 -13.54 -10.02 4.09
CA PRO A 160 -14.34 -10.23 5.29
C PRO A 160 -15.01 -8.95 5.77
N GLN A 161 -14.34 -7.80 5.67
CA GLN A 161 -14.91 -6.50 6.03
C GLN A 161 -16.07 -6.11 5.09
N ILE A 162 -15.91 -6.29 3.78
CA ILE A 162 -16.96 -6.01 2.79
C ILE A 162 -18.21 -6.85 3.08
N LEU A 163 -18.03 -8.14 3.36
CA LEU A 163 -19.12 -9.05 3.68
C LEU A 163 -19.77 -8.73 5.02
N ALA A 164 -18.98 -8.36 6.04
CA ALA A 164 -19.50 -7.95 7.33
C ALA A 164 -20.39 -6.71 7.20
N ASN A 165 -19.94 -5.68 6.47
CA ASN A 165 -20.73 -4.48 6.22
C ASN A 165 -22.06 -4.80 5.52
N ALA A 166 -22.02 -5.68 4.51
CA ALA A 166 -23.22 -6.08 3.76
C ALA A 166 -24.22 -6.85 4.63
N ARG A 167 -23.73 -7.72 5.52
CA ARG A 167 -24.56 -8.49 6.46
C ARG A 167 -25.13 -7.63 7.59
N GLN A 168 -24.37 -6.64 8.04
CA GLN A 168 -24.75 -5.76 9.15
C GLN A 168 -25.66 -4.61 8.70
N GLY A 169 -25.62 -4.22 7.43
CA GLY A 169 -26.37 -3.06 6.92
C GLY A 169 -25.83 -1.71 7.41
N HIS A 170 -24.63 -1.68 7.99
CA HIS A 170 -23.91 -0.49 8.41
C HIS A 170 -22.39 -0.72 8.29
N THR A 171 -21.60 0.35 8.28
CA THR A 171 -20.13 0.26 8.25
C THR A 171 -19.48 0.43 9.63
N GLY A 172 -20.28 0.74 10.66
CA GLY A 172 -19.80 0.92 12.03
C GLY A 172 -18.72 2.01 12.14
N GLN A 173 -17.58 1.67 12.74
CA GLN A 173 -16.45 2.59 12.92
C GLN A 173 -15.46 2.64 11.73
N LEU A 174 -15.83 2.07 10.57
CA LEU A 174 -14.98 2.11 9.38
C LEU A 174 -14.76 3.55 8.90
N SER A 175 -13.49 3.95 8.76
CA SER A 175 -13.13 5.25 8.21
C SER A 175 -13.26 5.27 6.69
N ILE A 176 -14.35 5.86 6.20
CA ILE A 176 -14.61 6.07 4.76
C ILE A 176 -13.48 6.89 4.12
N LEU A 177 -12.98 7.92 4.82
CA LEU A 177 -11.85 8.73 4.37
C LEU A 177 -10.59 7.88 4.16
N THR A 178 -10.29 6.97 5.08
CA THR A 178 -9.14 6.06 4.94
C THR A 178 -9.31 5.13 3.75
N CYS A 179 -10.52 4.60 3.51
CA CYS A 179 -10.80 3.76 2.34
C CYS A 179 -10.65 4.55 1.02
N PHE A 180 -11.13 5.79 1.00
CA PHE A 180 -10.98 6.68 -0.16
C PHE A 180 -9.51 7.01 -0.45
N LEU A 181 -8.72 7.33 0.57
CA LEU A 181 -7.28 7.58 0.40
C LEU A 181 -6.53 6.34 -0.11
N LYS A 182 -6.90 5.13 0.35
CA LYS A 182 -6.37 3.87 -0.18
C LYS A 182 -6.73 3.67 -1.65
N LEU A 183 -7.96 3.98 -2.05
CA LEU A 183 -8.40 3.95 -3.45
C LEU A 183 -7.55 4.89 -4.31
N VAL A 184 -7.42 6.15 -3.90
CA VAL A 184 -6.58 7.14 -4.61
C VAL A 184 -5.14 6.66 -4.72
N GLY A 185 -4.57 6.13 -3.63
CA GLY A 185 -3.23 5.55 -3.62
C GLY A 185 -3.07 4.43 -4.65
N CYS A 186 -4.03 3.51 -4.75
CA CYS A 186 -4.03 2.44 -5.75
C CYS A 186 -4.13 2.99 -7.18
N CYS A 187 -4.98 3.99 -7.43
CA CYS A 187 -5.10 4.63 -8.75
C CYS A 187 -3.78 5.30 -9.18
N VAL A 188 -3.13 6.02 -8.26
CA VAL A 188 -1.82 6.61 -8.52
C VAL A 188 -0.78 5.52 -8.80
N ARG A 189 -0.81 4.40 -8.08
CA ARG A 189 0.08 3.25 -8.33
C ARG A 189 -0.14 2.64 -9.71
N ILE A 190 -1.39 2.43 -10.12
CA ILE A 190 -1.72 1.96 -11.49
C ILE A 190 -1.12 2.92 -12.52
N PHE A 191 -1.37 4.22 -12.38
CA PHE A 191 -0.86 5.23 -13.31
C PHE A 191 0.68 5.25 -13.37
N THR A 192 1.33 5.28 -12.20
CA THR A 192 2.81 5.33 -12.13
C THR A 192 3.45 4.05 -12.63
N THR A 193 2.88 2.87 -12.36
CA THR A 193 3.37 1.60 -12.91
C THR A 193 3.26 1.57 -14.43
N ILE A 194 2.09 1.91 -15.01
CA ILE A 194 1.92 1.95 -16.47
C ILE A 194 2.90 2.94 -17.12
N THR A 195 3.12 4.09 -16.50
CA THR A 195 3.94 5.17 -17.07
C THR A 195 5.45 4.92 -16.93
N GLN A 196 5.91 4.34 -15.82
CA GLN A 196 7.34 4.22 -15.52
C GLN A 196 7.91 2.82 -15.74
N ILE A 197 7.09 1.78 -15.59
CA ILE A 197 7.50 0.37 -15.71
C ILE A 197 6.94 -0.23 -17.00
N GLY A 198 5.68 0.06 -17.31
CA GLY A 198 4.90 -0.59 -18.36
C GLY A 198 3.89 -1.57 -17.79
N LEU A 199 3.41 -2.50 -18.62
CA LEU A 199 2.36 -3.47 -18.26
C LEU A 199 2.93 -4.66 -17.48
N ASP A 200 3.37 -4.43 -16.23
CA ASP A 200 3.69 -5.50 -15.28
C ASP A 200 2.39 -6.11 -14.71
N PRO A 201 2.04 -7.36 -15.05
CA PRO A 201 0.76 -7.94 -14.64
C PRO A 201 0.67 -8.16 -13.13
N GLY A 202 1.79 -8.47 -12.45
CA GLY A 202 1.80 -8.74 -11.02
C GLY A 202 1.46 -7.50 -10.21
N LEU A 203 2.15 -6.40 -10.49
CA LEU A 203 1.91 -5.12 -9.83
C LEU A 203 0.52 -4.58 -10.14
N LEU A 204 0.14 -4.58 -11.43
CA LEU A 204 -1.14 -4.04 -11.85
C LEU A 204 -2.32 -4.83 -11.26
N LEU A 205 -2.28 -6.17 -11.28
CA LEU A 205 -3.33 -6.98 -10.67
C LEU A 205 -3.50 -6.68 -9.18
N GLY A 206 -2.39 -6.52 -8.44
CA GLY A 206 -2.42 -6.14 -7.03
C GLY A 206 -3.07 -4.77 -6.81
N TYR A 207 -2.69 -3.76 -7.59
CA TYR A 207 -3.26 -2.42 -7.47
C TYR A 207 -4.71 -2.32 -7.94
N PHE A 208 -5.11 -3.06 -8.99
CA PHE A 208 -6.50 -3.14 -9.43
C PHE A 208 -7.38 -3.87 -8.40
N ALA A 209 -6.89 -4.97 -7.81
CA ALA A 209 -7.59 -5.64 -6.72
C ALA A 209 -7.75 -4.66 -5.53
N GLY A 210 -6.68 -4.00 -5.10
CA GLY A 210 -6.74 -2.98 -4.06
C GLY A 210 -7.72 -1.84 -4.36
N ALA A 211 -7.69 -1.30 -5.58
CA ALA A 211 -8.59 -0.23 -6.01
C ALA A 211 -10.05 -0.68 -5.99
N SER A 212 -10.37 -1.82 -6.58
CA SER A 212 -11.74 -2.33 -6.64
C SER A 212 -12.32 -2.59 -5.24
N MET A 213 -11.55 -3.21 -4.34
CA MET A 213 -12.00 -3.48 -2.97
C MET A 213 -12.20 -2.21 -2.15
N ASN A 214 -11.28 -1.24 -2.25
CA ASN A 214 -11.42 0.03 -1.54
C ASN A 214 -12.57 0.87 -2.13
N LEU A 215 -12.80 0.80 -3.45
CA LEU A 215 -13.97 1.40 -4.07
C LEU A 215 -15.26 0.79 -3.52
N THR A 216 -15.36 -0.54 -3.39
CA THR A 216 -16.51 -1.20 -2.78
C THR A 216 -16.76 -0.71 -1.35
N LEU A 217 -15.71 -0.60 -0.52
CA LEU A 217 -15.84 -0.08 0.84
C LEU A 217 -16.30 1.39 0.89
N VAL A 218 -15.80 2.22 -0.02
CA VAL A 218 -16.25 3.62 -0.14
C VAL A 218 -17.72 3.69 -0.53
N LEU A 219 -18.14 2.89 -1.51
CA LEU A 219 -19.54 2.81 -1.93
C LEU A 219 -20.45 2.31 -0.80
N GLN A 220 -20.04 1.27 -0.06
CA GLN A 220 -20.77 0.82 1.14
C GLN A 220 -20.83 1.91 2.21
N GLY A 221 -19.76 2.67 2.40
CA GLY A 221 -19.73 3.79 3.35
C GLY A 221 -20.75 4.88 3.01
N PHE A 222 -20.90 5.22 1.74
CA PHE A 222 -21.92 6.18 1.30
C PHE A 222 -23.33 5.58 1.36
N TYR A 223 -23.50 4.33 0.94
CA TYR A 223 -24.79 3.66 0.90
C TYR A 223 -25.38 3.44 2.32
N TYR A 224 -24.55 3.04 3.28
CA TYR A 224 -24.98 2.78 4.66
C TYR A 224 -24.76 3.96 5.63
N ARG A 225 -24.58 5.18 5.10
CA ARG A 225 -24.23 6.35 5.91
C ARG A 225 -25.25 6.64 7.02
N ASP A 226 -26.54 6.61 6.68
CA ASP A 226 -27.61 6.94 7.64
C ASP A 226 -27.76 5.87 8.71
N ALA A 227 -27.75 4.59 8.31
CA ALA A 227 -27.79 3.46 9.24
C ALA A 227 -26.59 3.47 10.21
N THR A 228 -25.40 3.82 9.70
CA THR A 228 -24.19 3.95 10.52
C THR A 228 -24.28 5.13 11.50
N ALA A 229 -24.86 6.25 11.09
CA ALA A 229 -25.07 7.41 11.96
C ALA A 229 -26.03 7.07 13.12
N GLN A 230 -27.12 6.36 12.83
CA GLN A 230 -28.08 5.92 13.84
C GLN A 230 -27.43 4.96 14.87
N LEU A 231 -26.67 3.97 14.41
CA LEU A 231 -25.94 3.03 15.27
C LEU A 231 -25.00 3.79 16.23
N ASN A 232 -24.19 4.70 15.69
CA ASN A 232 -23.23 5.46 16.49
C ASN A 232 -23.91 6.36 17.53
N GLU A 233 -25.08 6.91 17.22
CA GLU A 233 -25.86 7.68 18.17
C GLU A 233 -26.45 6.80 19.29
N GLU A 234 -26.95 5.62 18.94
CA GLU A 234 -27.46 4.65 19.92
C GLU A 234 -26.36 4.17 20.88
N GLU A 235 -25.18 3.83 20.35
CA GLU A 235 -24.01 3.45 21.17
C GLU A 235 -23.60 4.59 22.12
N ARG A 236 -23.62 5.84 21.63
CA ARG A 236 -23.31 7.00 22.46
C ARG A 236 -24.32 7.18 23.58
N ARG A 237 -25.63 7.04 23.29
CA ARG A 237 -26.68 7.15 24.31
C ARG A 237 -26.54 6.08 25.39
N LYS A 238 -26.26 4.82 25.01
CA LYS A 238 -25.99 3.72 25.96
C LYS A 238 -24.80 4.03 26.87
N ARG A 239 -23.69 4.49 26.29
CA ARG A 239 -22.49 4.87 27.05
C ARG A 239 -22.74 6.01 28.03
N ASP A 240 -23.55 7.00 27.65
CA ASP A 240 -23.88 8.14 28.51
C ASP A 240 -24.86 7.76 29.63
N ALA A 241 -25.69 6.72 29.43
CA ALA A 241 -26.55 6.16 30.48
C ALA A 241 -25.74 5.37 31.52
N ASP A 242 -24.80 4.52 31.08
CA ASP A 242 -23.92 3.74 31.97
C ASP A 242 -23.01 4.61 32.84
N LYS A 243 -22.65 5.81 32.36
CA LYS A 243 -21.88 6.78 33.15
C LYS A 243 -22.70 7.50 34.22
N LYS A 244 -24.03 7.50 34.11
CA LYS A 244 -24.94 8.14 35.08
C LYS A 244 -25.41 7.17 36.17
N SER A 245 -25.21 5.87 35.99
CA SER A 245 -25.56 4.81 36.95
C SER A 245 -24.41 4.44 37.90
N ILE A 246 -23.24 5.05 37.72
CA ILE A 246 -22.04 4.95 38.58
C ILE A 246 -21.92 6.26 39.37
#